data_AF-A0A1B6EZY6-F1
#
_entry.id   AF-A0A1B6EZY6-F1
#
_cell.length_a   1.000
_cell.length_b   1.000
_cell.length_c   1.000
_cell.angle_alpha   90.00
_cell.angle_beta   90.00
_cell.angle_gamma   90.00
#
_symmetry.space_group_name_H-M   'P 1'
#
loop_
_entity.id
_entity.type
_entity.pdbx_description
1 polymer ?
#
loop_
_entity_poly.entity_id
_entity_poly.type
_entity_poly.pdbx_seq_one_letter_code
_entity_poly.pdbx_strand_id
1 'polypeptide(L)'
;QERESFENLYFELIAKAESYLASDSPVPNINACSSPIGSCNSNISVKLPTIKLPLFSGKYEEWTSFQEIFNSLIHDNKSLTDTQKFHYLKTSLHGPAISVIES
;
A
#
# COMPACT_ATOMS: atom_id res chain seq x y z
N GLN A 1 9.34 37.22 16.12
CA GLN A 1 9.81 36.55 17.35
C GLN A 1 9.16 35.18 17.51
N GLU A 2 7.83 35.05 17.65
CA GLU A 2 7.17 33.74 17.83
C GLU A 2 7.34 32.78 16.63
N ARG A 3 7.26 33.31 15.40
CA ARG A 3 7.49 32.53 14.18
C ARG A 3 8.91 31.96 14.10
N GLU A 4 9.90 32.78 14.41
CA GLU A 4 11.30 32.40 14.39
C GLU A 4 11.61 31.34 15.46
N SER A 5 11.04 31.46 16.66
CA SER A 5 11.18 30.42 17.70
C SER A 5 10.56 29.09 17.29
N PHE A 6 9.41 29.13 16.59
CA PHE A 6 8.75 27.92 16.10
C PHE A 6 9.58 27.24 15.00
N GLU A 7 10.06 28.02 14.02
CA GLU A 7 10.87 27.50 12.91
C GLU A 7 12.18 26.88 13.44
N ASN A 8 12.86 27.56 14.38
CA ASN A 8 14.07 27.03 15.01
C ASN A 8 13.83 25.69 15.74
N LEU A 9 12.76 25.58 16.52
CA LEU A 9 12.41 24.34 17.23
C LEU A 9 12.06 23.21 16.25
N TYR A 10 11.32 23.53 15.18
CA TYR A 10 10.98 22.58 14.13
C TYR A 10 12.24 22.01 13.46
N PHE A 11 13.15 22.88 13.01
CA PHE A 11 14.39 22.45 12.35
C PHE A 11 15.31 21.66 13.29
N GLU A 12 15.39 22.04 14.57
CA GLU A 12 16.17 21.30 15.58
C GLU A 12 15.64 19.87 15.78
N LEU A 13 14.32 19.71 15.92
CA LEU A 13 13.68 18.40 16.11
C LEU A 13 13.89 17.49 14.89
N ILE A 14 13.72 18.02 13.68
CA ILE A 14 13.92 17.27 12.43
C ILE A 14 15.37 16.84 12.29
N ALA A 15 16.34 17.74 12.47
CA ALA A 15 17.76 17.41 12.34
C ALA A 15 18.20 16.32 13.33
N LYS A 16 17.68 16.38 14.56
CA LYS A 16 17.95 15.35 15.58
C LYS A 16 17.39 13.99 15.17
N ALA A 17 16.15 13.92 14.68
CA ALA A 17 15.53 12.69 14.22
C ALA A 17 16.31 12.08 13.02
N GLU A 18 16.69 12.92 12.04
CA GLU A 18 17.47 12.48 10.89
C GLU A 18 18.85 11.94 11.28
N SER A 19 19.52 12.54 12.28
CA SER A 19 20.82 12.06 12.75
C SER A 19 20.76 10.64 13.35
N TYR A 20 19.67 10.28 14.02
CA TYR A 20 19.49 8.92 14.53
C TYR A 20 19.30 7.92 13.38
N LEU A 21 18.54 8.29 12.36
CA LEU A 21 18.34 7.45 11.17
C LEU A 21 19.62 7.29 10.33
N ALA A 22 20.45 8.33 10.27
CA ALA A 22 21.72 8.29 9.53
C ALA A 22 22.83 7.50 10.24
N SER A 23 22.67 7.17 11.52
CA SER A 23 23.68 6.45 12.32
C SER A 23 23.68 4.93 12.13
N ASP A 24 22.69 4.37 11.42
CA ASP A 24 22.72 2.97 10.96
C ASP A 24 23.62 2.86 9.71
N SER A 25 24.94 2.77 9.95
CA SER A 25 25.92 2.47 8.90
C SER A 25 25.85 0.99 8.51
N PRO A 26 25.97 0.64 7.22
CA PRO A 26 25.93 -0.74 6.75
C PRO A 26 27.18 -1.50 7.18
N VAL A 27 27.00 -2.61 7.90
CA VAL A 27 28.06 -3.59 8.15
C VAL A 27 28.62 -4.15 6.83
N PRO A 28 29.95 -4.17 6.61
CA PRO A 28 30.55 -4.88 5.50
C PRO A 28 30.66 -6.37 5.87
N ASN A 29 29.83 -7.22 5.27
CA ASN A 29 29.91 -8.67 5.45
C ASN A 29 30.81 -9.29 4.39
N ILE A 30 32.06 -9.52 4.75
CA ILE A 30 32.98 -10.44 4.08
C ILE A 30 32.74 -11.82 4.66
N ASN A 31 32.26 -12.77 3.85
CA ASN A 31 32.88 -14.09 3.66
C ASN A 31 32.11 -14.94 2.63
N ALA A 32 32.84 -15.37 1.61
CA ALA A 32 32.43 -16.36 0.63
C ALA A 32 32.54 -17.78 1.21
N CYS A 33 31.53 -18.62 0.97
CA CYS A 33 31.66 -20.07 0.98
C CYS A 33 30.80 -20.68 -0.11
N SER A 34 31.48 -21.17 -1.15
CA SER A 34 30.92 -21.97 -2.23
C SER A 34 30.48 -23.33 -1.68
N SER A 35 29.19 -23.64 -1.82
CA SER A 35 28.68 -25.02 -1.79
C SER A 35 27.41 -25.07 -2.63
N PRO A 36 27.34 -25.92 -3.68
CA PRO A 36 26.11 -26.09 -4.44
C PRO A 36 25.21 -27.06 -3.68
N ILE A 37 24.57 -26.57 -2.62
CA ILE A 37 23.39 -27.25 -2.08
C ILE A 37 22.21 -26.69 -2.86
N GLY A 38 21.61 -27.55 -3.67
CA GLY A 38 20.40 -27.25 -4.43
C GLY A 38 19.35 -26.70 -3.48
N SER A 39 19.16 -25.39 -3.52
CA SER A 39 18.05 -24.73 -2.85
C SER A 39 16.80 -25.19 -3.56
N CYS A 40 16.15 -26.23 -3.04
CA CYS A 40 14.72 -26.33 -3.19
C CYS A 40 14.16 -25.10 -2.48
N ASN A 41 13.98 -24.02 -3.25
CA ASN A 41 13.07 -22.95 -2.92
C ASN A 41 11.66 -23.57 -2.94
N SER A 42 11.37 -24.45 -1.97
CA SER A 42 10.03 -24.63 -1.48
C SER A 42 9.68 -23.29 -0.87
N ASN A 43 9.26 -22.37 -1.74
CA ASN A 43 8.44 -21.23 -1.40
C ASN A 43 7.33 -21.86 -0.57
N ILE A 44 7.46 -21.79 0.75
CA ILE A 44 6.35 -22.04 1.66
C ILE A 44 5.42 -20.89 1.33
N SER A 45 4.58 -21.12 0.33
CA SER A 45 3.51 -20.24 -0.08
C SER A 45 2.52 -20.35 1.06
N VAL A 46 2.76 -19.55 2.10
CA VAL A 46 1.75 -19.23 3.08
C VAL A 46 0.60 -18.70 2.25
N LYS A 47 -0.46 -19.51 2.11
CA LYS A 47 -1.68 -19.09 1.43
C LYS A 47 -2.30 -18.00 2.28
N LEU A 48 -1.92 -16.76 1.99
CA LEU A 48 -2.53 -15.59 2.56
C LEU A 48 -4.03 -15.65 2.25
N PRO A 49 -4.90 -15.26 3.19
CA PRO A 49 -6.31 -15.10 2.90
C PRO A 49 -6.47 -14.24 1.65
N THR A 50 -7.25 -14.70 0.68
CA THR A 50 -7.56 -13.91 -0.50
C THR A 50 -8.22 -12.61 -0.03
N ILE A 51 -7.58 -11.48 -0.33
CA ILE A 51 -8.14 -10.16 -0.01
C ILE A 51 -9.48 -10.06 -0.74
N LYS A 52 -10.56 -9.93 0.04
CA LYS A 52 -11.90 -9.71 -0.51
C LYS A 52 -12.01 -8.24 -0.90
N LEU A 53 -12.46 -7.97 -2.12
CA LEU A 53 -12.72 -6.60 -2.53
C LEU A 53 -13.80 -5.97 -1.65
N PRO A 54 -13.71 -4.66 -1.37
CA PRO A 54 -14.77 -3.95 -0.67
C PRO A 54 -16.03 -3.94 -1.52
N LEU A 55 -17.17 -3.96 -0.84
CA LEU A 55 -18.50 -3.87 -1.43
C LEU A 55 -19.05 -2.45 -1.19
N PHE A 56 -19.72 -1.90 -2.19
CA PHE A 56 -20.34 -0.58 -2.11
C PHE A 56 -21.82 -0.66 -2.48
N SER A 57 -22.67 -0.28 -1.52
CA SER A 57 -24.12 -0.31 -1.69
C SER A 57 -24.68 0.95 -2.37
N GLY A 58 -23.89 2.02 -2.42
CA GLY A 58 -24.35 3.35 -2.85
C GLY A 58 -24.62 4.31 -1.69
N LYS A 59 -24.47 3.88 -0.44
CA LYS A 59 -24.57 4.77 0.72
C LYS A 59 -23.37 5.70 0.79
N TYR A 60 -23.63 6.99 0.96
CA TYR A 60 -22.58 8.01 1.08
C TYR A 60 -21.57 7.72 2.20
N GLU A 61 -22.03 7.18 3.33
CA GLU A 61 -21.20 6.84 4.50
C GLU A 61 -20.12 5.79 4.17
N GLU A 62 -20.40 4.90 3.22
CA GLU A 62 -19.48 3.82 2.81
C GLU A 62 -18.48 4.31 1.75
N TRP A 63 -18.75 5.44 1.09
CA TRP A 63 -18.00 5.89 -0.09
C TRP A 63 -16.52 6.15 0.21
N THR A 64 -16.21 6.88 1.29
CA THR A 64 -14.82 7.24 1.62
C THR A 64 -13.96 5.99 1.81
N SER A 65 -14.43 5.04 2.64
CA SER A 65 -13.70 3.80 2.88
C SER A 65 -13.61 2.91 1.64
N PHE A 66 -14.69 2.83 0.85
CA PHE A 66 -14.68 2.10 -0.41
C PHE A 66 -13.64 2.66 -1.39
N GLN A 67 -13.65 3.97 -1.59
CA GLN A 67 -12.77 4.65 -2.55
C GLN A 67 -11.30 4.45 -2.19
N GLU A 68 -10.91 4.62 -0.93
CA GLU A 68 -9.53 4.45 -0.48
C GLU A 68 -9.03 3.01 -0.75
N ILE A 69 -9.82 2.01 -0.35
CA ILE A 69 -9.45 0.60 -0.52
C ILE A 69 -9.43 0.22 -2.00
N PHE A 70 -10.44 0.64 -2.78
CA PHE A 70 -10.52 0.32 -4.20
C PHE A 70 -9.35 0.95 -4.98
N ASN A 71 -8.96 2.17 -4.63
CA ASN A 71 -7.84 2.83 -5.29
C ASN A 71 -6.53 2.10 -5.03
N SER A 72 -6.25 1.80 -3.77
CA SER A 72 -5.03 1.10 -3.36
C SER A 72 -4.91 -0.31 -3.96
N LEU A 73 -6.02 -1.03 -4.10
CA LEU A 73 -6.01 -2.42 -4.59
C LEU A 73 -6.10 -2.52 -6.12
N ILE A 74 -6.91 -1.68 -6.77
CA ILE A 74 -7.33 -1.86 -8.16
C ILE A 74 -6.96 -0.68 -9.06
N HIS A 75 -7.30 0.56 -8.66
CA HIS A 75 -7.11 1.73 -9.53
C HIS A 75 -5.62 2.00 -9.81
N ASP A 76 -4.80 1.99 -8.77
CA ASP A 76 -3.36 2.30 -8.84
C ASP A 76 -2.52 1.11 -9.33
N ASN A 77 -3.14 -0.07 -9.44
CA ASN A 77 -2.49 -1.27 -9.92
C ASN A 77 -2.26 -1.20 -11.44
N LYS A 78 -1.00 -0.96 -11.84
CA LYS A 78 -0.57 -0.86 -13.24
C LYS A 78 -0.58 -2.19 -14.00
N SER A 79 -0.67 -3.31 -13.30
CA SER A 79 -0.75 -4.65 -13.92
C SER A 79 -2.15 -4.96 -14.45
N LEU A 80 -3.16 -4.17 -14.07
CA LEU A 80 -4.54 -4.33 -14.51
C LEU A 80 -4.85 -3.35 -15.65
N THR A 81 -5.50 -3.86 -16.69
CA THR A 81 -6.06 -3.03 -17.77
C THR A 81 -7.33 -2.31 -17.30
N ASP A 82 -7.69 -1.23 -17.99
CA ASP A 82 -8.90 -0.47 -17.64
C ASP A 82 -10.18 -1.31 -17.71
N THR A 83 -10.26 -2.25 -18.65
CA THR A 83 -11.38 -3.22 -18.74
C THR A 83 -11.44 -4.12 -17.51
N GLN A 84 -10.30 -4.62 -17.03
CA GLN A 84 -10.24 -5.43 -15.81
C GLN A 84 -10.62 -4.60 -14.57
N LYS A 85 -10.12 -3.36 -14.47
CA LYS A 85 -10.47 -2.43 -13.39
C LYS A 85 -11.97 -2.15 -13.36
N PHE A 86 -12.58 -1.92 -14.53
CA PHE A 86 -14.02 -1.72 -14.64
C PHE A 86 -14.80 -2.98 -14.25
N HIS A 87 -14.33 -4.16 -14.64
CA HIS A 87 -14.95 -5.42 -14.21
C HIS A 87 -14.92 -5.56 -12.68
N TYR A 88 -13.78 -5.29 -12.05
CA TYR A 88 -13.68 -5.30 -10.58
C TYR A 88 -14.60 -4.29 -9.93
N LEU A 89 -14.67 -3.06 -10.47
CA LEU A 89 -15.61 -2.05 -10.02
C LEU A 89 -17.03 -2.59 -10.08
N LYS A 90 -17.46 -3.11 -11.23
CA LYS A 90 -18.81 -3.67 -11.41
C LYS A 90 -19.13 -4.76 -10.39
N THR A 91 -18.19 -5.66 -10.09
CA THR A 91 -18.39 -6.73 -9.09
C THR A 91 -18.39 -6.23 -7.64
N SER A 92 -17.80 -5.07 -7.38
CA SER A 92 -17.77 -4.43 -6.07
C SER A 92 -19.01 -3.59 -5.79
N LEU A 93 -19.78 -3.22 -6.82
CA LEU A 93 -21.03 -2.48 -6.65
C LEU A 93 -22.20 -3.43 -6.41
N HIS A 94 -23.12 -3.03 -5.55
CA HIS A 94 -24.39 -3.74 -5.36
C HIS A 94 -25.51 -2.76 -4.98
N GLY A 95 -26.76 -3.26 -4.96
CA GLY A 95 -27.92 -2.44 -4.61
C GLY A 95 -28.07 -1.23 -5.56
N PRO A 96 -28.45 -0.05 -5.06
CA PRO A 96 -28.60 1.15 -5.89
C PRO A 96 -27.34 1.55 -6.67
N ALA A 97 -26.13 1.28 -6.15
CA ALA A 97 -24.90 1.67 -6.83
C ALA A 97 -24.68 0.95 -8.16
N ILE A 98 -25.03 -0.33 -8.26
CA ILE A 98 -24.84 -1.08 -9.51
C ILE A 98 -25.78 -0.58 -10.61
N SER A 99 -27.00 -0.19 -10.25
CA SER A 99 -28.00 0.31 -11.20
C SER A 99 -27.52 1.57 -11.93
N VAL A 100 -26.73 2.42 -11.29
CA VAL A 100 -26.23 3.68 -11.87
C VAL A 100 -25.30 3.44 -13.06
N ILE A 101 -24.51 2.35 -13.04
CA ILE A 101 -23.56 2.05 -14.10
C ILE A 101 -24.11 1.10 -15.18
N GLU A 102 -25.27 0.49 -14.91
CA GLU A 102 -25.98 -0.38 -15.84
C GLU A 102 -27.15 0.31 -16.58
N SER A 103 -27.45 1.56 -16.21
CA SER A 103 -28.46 2.42 -16.88
C SER A 103 -27.90 3.11 -18.10
#